data_AF-A0AAJ1IBA9-F1
#
_entry.id   AF-A0AAJ1IBA9-F1
#
_cell.length_a   1.000
_cell.length_b   1.000
_cell.length_c   1.000
_cell.angle_alpha   90.00
_cell.angle_beta   90.00
_cell.angle_gamma   90.00
#
_symmetry.space_group_name_H-M   'P 1'
#
loop_
_entity.id
_entity.type
_entity.pdbx_description
1 polymer ?
#
loop_
_entity_poly.entity_id
_entity_poly.type
_entity_poly.pdbx_seq_one_letter_code
_entity_poly.pdbx_strand_id
1 'polypeptide(L)'
;MFSFLRSLLASIFNTIFRRRKNVIFTMLLLKKENEIYRRHLNMQNKKLHFRKNDKFSLSMIKALSARAMNHLTIVRPETLLSWQRRFIKNFWSYKHKTTGRRSVNRDIKNLILEMKQENYLWGCKKIANELKKININIHYTTVNRIINTFRKQGLIQPNGSWKKFFKMHWESLFAMDFMTVDTLFGKRLYLLIILELKSRKVAYWKLTENPSREFIRQQLIDFTYDNDSPKTLIYDNAPQFTSIDYSDYGITGVNISFASPNMNTYVERLNGTVRREALDHFLLFSEKQIKNIVSEFVEYYNTKRMHQGINKIPDAETQENLGVIKKMKILSGLHHHYYRSSA
;
A
#
# COMPACT_ATOMS: atom_id res chain seq x y z
N MET A 1 -58.96 3.20 -8.36
CA MET A 1 -58.89 3.11 -6.88
C MET A 1 -58.35 4.38 -6.21
N PHE A 2 -57.25 4.99 -6.69
CA PHE A 2 -56.69 6.23 -6.11
C PHE A 2 -57.55 7.50 -6.27
N SER A 3 -58.36 7.63 -7.33
CA SER A 3 -59.24 8.79 -7.55
C SER A 3 -60.37 8.85 -6.52
N PHE A 4 -60.99 7.70 -6.22
CA PHE A 4 -62.08 7.58 -5.26
C PHE A 4 -61.61 7.80 -3.81
N LEU A 5 -60.45 7.25 -3.43
CA LEU A 5 -59.84 7.51 -2.12
C LEU A 5 -59.46 8.98 -1.95
N ARG A 6 -58.96 9.63 -3.01
CA ARG A 6 -58.64 11.06 -3.00
C ARG A 6 -59.88 11.93 -2.91
N SER A 7 -60.96 11.59 -3.62
CA SER A 7 -62.24 12.32 -3.52
C SER A 7 -62.94 12.08 -2.19
N LEU A 8 -62.83 10.87 -1.63
CA LEU A 8 -63.38 10.51 -0.31
C LEU A 8 -62.61 11.24 0.80
N LEU A 9 -61.27 11.21 0.77
CA LEU A 9 -60.44 11.97 1.71
C LEU A 9 -60.65 13.48 1.55
N ALA A 10 -60.73 14.00 0.33
CA ALA A 10 -61.01 15.41 0.09
C ALA A 10 -62.42 15.80 0.55
N SER A 11 -63.42 14.92 0.39
CA SER A 11 -64.79 15.13 0.84
C SER A 11 -64.90 15.10 2.36
N ILE A 12 -64.31 14.09 3.02
CA ILE A 12 -64.23 13.97 4.49
C ILE A 12 -63.47 15.16 5.09
N PHE A 13 -62.36 15.57 4.47
CA PHE A 13 -61.62 16.76 4.89
C PHE A 13 -62.46 18.02 4.68
N ASN A 14 -63.21 18.14 3.57
CA ASN A 14 -64.10 19.27 3.32
C ASN A 14 -65.33 19.31 4.23
N THR A 15 -65.96 18.18 4.55
CA THR A 15 -67.16 18.11 5.41
C THR A 15 -66.82 18.33 6.87
N ILE A 16 -65.72 17.74 7.37
CA ILE A 16 -65.30 17.89 8.77
C ILE A 16 -64.69 19.27 9.01
N PHE A 17 -63.91 19.80 8.06
CA PHE A 17 -63.21 21.06 8.29
C PHE A 17 -63.94 22.30 7.80
N ARG A 18 -64.94 22.29 6.89
CA ARG A 18 -65.50 23.56 6.35
C ARG A 18 -65.94 24.58 7.41
N ARG A 19 -66.60 24.13 8.48
CA ARG A 19 -67.12 25.02 9.54
C ARG A 19 -66.04 25.54 10.51
N ARG A 20 -64.90 24.85 10.65
CA ARG A 20 -63.81 25.23 11.59
C ARG A 20 -62.41 25.32 10.95
N LYS A 21 -62.33 25.27 9.62
CA LYS A 21 -61.08 25.21 8.83
C LYS A 21 -60.12 26.30 9.26
N ASN A 22 -60.63 27.52 9.31
CA ASN A 22 -59.85 28.70 9.66
C ASN A 22 -59.33 28.61 11.10
N VAL A 23 -60.18 28.20 12.05
CA VAL A 23 -59.79 28.06 13.46
C VAL A 23 -58.67 27.03 13.61
N ILE A 24 -58.76 25.89 12.93
CA ILE A 24 -57.77 24.82 13.05
C ILE A 24 -56.44 25.24 12.39
N PHE A 25 -56.47 25.87 11.21
CA PHE A 25 -55.25 26.38 10.58
C PHE A 25 -54.62 27.54 11.35
N THR A 26 -55.41 28.42 11.96
CA THR A 26 -54.90 29.46 12.86
C THR A 26 -54.24 28.85 14.10
N MET A 27 -54.86 27.83 14.72
CA MET A 27 -54.25 27.12 15.84
C MET A 27 -52.92 26.43 15.45
N LEU A 28 -52.88 25.78 14.29
CA LEU A 28 -51.65 25.15 13.77
C LEU A 28 -50.56 26.18 13.46
N LEU A 29 -50.95 27.33 12.90
CA LEU A 29 -50.05 28.44 12.62
C LEU A 29 -49.41 28.97 13.90
N LEU A 30 -50.24 29.30 14.90
CA LEU A 30 -49.79 29.81 16.20
C LEU A 30 -48.95 28.78 16.97
N LYS A 31 -49.29 27.48 16.87
CA LYS A 31 -48.48 26.40 17.45
C LYS A 31 -47.10 26.34 16.79
N LYS A 32 -47.03 26.49 15.47
CA LYS A 32 -45.77 26.48 14.73
C LYS A 32 -44.92 27.72 15.02
N GLU A 33 -45.55 28.88 15.13
CA GLU A 33 -44.92 30.13 15.53
C GLU A 33 -44.32 30.04 16.95
N ASN A 34 -45.09 29.51 17.92
CA ASN A 34 -44.59 29.23 19.27
C ASN A 34 -43.40 28.26 19.29
N GLU A 35 -43.43 27.22 18.46
CA GLU A 35 -42.31 26.27 18.35
C GLU A 35 -41.03 26.94 17.84
N ILE A 36 -41.15 27.91 16.92
CA ILE A 36 -40.03 28.69 16.40
C ILE A 36 -39.51 29.64 17.48
N TYR A 37 -40.40 30.31 18.22
CA TYR A 37 -40.03 31.20 19.32
C TYR A 37 -39.34 30.47 20.47
N ARG A 38 -39.87 29.33 20.92
CA ARG A 38 -39.23 28.50 21.97
C ARG A 38 -37.83 28.05 21.56
N ARG A 39 -37.66 27.65 20.29
CA ARG A 39 -36.35 27.32 19.74
C ARG A 39 -35.41 28.52 19.69
N HIS A 40 -35.92 29.70 19.40
CA HIS A 40 -35.12 30.92 19.38
C HIS A 40 -34.63 31.30 20.79
N LEU A 41 -35.51 31.24 21.79
CA LEU A 41 -35.18 31.50 23.19
C LEU A 41 -34.12 30.52 23.72
N ASN A 42 -34.23 29.24 23.37
CA ASN A 42 -33.25 28.22 23.77
C ASN A 42 -31.87 28.38 23.09
N MET A 43 -31.75 29.13 22.00
CA MET A 43 -30.51 29.27 21.20
C MET A 43 -29.76 30.58 21.46
N GLN A 44 -30.08 31.32 22.53
CA GLN A 44 -29.39 32.53 22.99
C GLN A 44 -29.14 33.60 21.89
N ASN A 45 -30.21 34.22 21.40
CA ASN A 45 -30.18 35.51 20.68
C ASN A 45 -29.19 35.64 19.50
N LYS A 46 -29.18 34.67 18.59
CA LYS A 46 -28.79 34.92 17.18
C LYS A 46 -30.03 34.90 16.28
N LYS A 47 -30.01 35.72 15.22
CA LYS A 47 -31.10 35.96 14.24
C LYS A 47 -32.05 34.75 14.09
N LEU A 48 -33.37 34.99 14.11
CA LEU A 48 -34.41 33.98 13.90
C LEU A 48 -34.09 33.04 12.72
N HIS A 49 -33.77 31.78 13.02
CA HIS A 49 -33.38 30.78 12.02
C HIS A 49 -34.55 29.85 11.67
N PHE A 50 -35.03 29.94 10.44
CA PHE A 50 -36.10 29.08 9.91
C PHE A 50 -35.53 27.82 9.25
N ARG A 51 -35.88 26.62 9.77
CA ARG A 51 -35.53 25.33 9.15
C ARG A 51 -36.30 25.11 7.84
N LYS A 52 -35.85 24.17 7.00
CA LYS A 52 -36.57 23.80 5.77
C LYS A 52 -38.03 23.39 6.04
N ASN A 53 -38.27 22.65 7.12
CA ASN A 53 -39.62 22.22 7.52
C ASN A 53 -40.50 23.40 7.95
N ASP A 54 -39.94 24.39 8.66
CA ASP A 54 -40.69 25.58 9.09
C ASP A 54 -41.17 26.38 7.88
N LYS A 55 -40.29 26.59 6.90
CA LYS A 55 -40.61 27.27 5.65
C LYS A 55 -41.68 26.52 4.86
N PHE A 56 -41.60 25.19 4.84
CA PHE A 56 -42.59 24.33 4.18
C PHE A 56 -43.95 24.42 4.87
N SER A 57 -44.02 24.19 6.18
CA SER A 57 -45.27 24.23 6.96
C SER A 57 -45.98 25.57 6.85
N LEU A 58 -45.26 26.69 6.97
CA LEU A 58 -45.85 28.03 6.83
C LEU A 58 -46.35 28.28 5.40
N SER A 59 -45.60 27.85 4.38
CA SER A 59 -46.03 27.97 2.98
C SER A 59 -47.27 27.12 2.66
N MET A 60 -47.40 25.95 3.30
CA MET A 60 -48.53 25.05 3.14
C MET A 60 -49.78 25.57 3.85
N ILE A 61 -49.65 26.10 5.06
CA ILE A 61 -50.77 26.72 5.79
C ILE A 61 -51.33 27.90 5.00
N LYS A 62 -50.47 28.75 4.40
CA LYS A 62 -50.90 29.83 3.50
C LYS A 62 -51.72 29.32 2.31
N ALA A 63 -51.27 28.23 1.67
CA ALA A 63 -51.97 27.66 0.52
C ALA A 63 -53.36 27.11 0.89
N LEU A 64 -53.55 26.68 2.13
CA LEU A 64 -54.79 26.06 2.60
C LEU A 64 -55.77 27.05 3.25
N SER A 65 -55.27 28.12 3.88
CA SER A 65 -56.07 29.18 4.51
C SER A 65 -55.38 30.54 4.46
N ALA A 66 -55.88 31.43 3.61
CA ALA A 66 -55.42 32.82 3.55
C ALA A 66 -55.79 33.62 4.80
N ARG A 67 -56.95 33.33 5.43
CA ARG A 67 -57.43 34.04 6.63
C ARG A 67 -56.59 33.77 7.87
N ALA A 68 -56.05 32.56 8.01
CA ALA A 68 -55.18 32.22 9.14
C ALA A 68 -53.90 33.07 9.15
N MET A 69 -53.42 33.49 7.98
CA MET A 69 -52.19 34.27 7.83
C MET A 69 -52.25 35.66 8.44
N ASN A 70 -53.45 36.21 8.70
CA ASN A 70 -53.61 37.50 9.37
C ASN A 70 -53.06 37.49 10.81
N HIS A 71 -52.86 36.31 11.40
CA HIS A 71 -52.33 36.15 12.76
C HIS A 71 -50.82 35.87 12.80
N LEU A 72 -50.14 35.76 11.66
CA LEU A 72 -48.69 35.50 11.64
C LEU A 72 -47.91 36.79 11.90
N THR A 73 -47.09 36.81 12.96
CA THR A 73 -46.28 37.97 13.31
C THR A 73 -44.79 37.79 13.00
N ILE A 74 -44.32 36.53 12.97
CA ILE A 74 -42.89 36.20 12.91
C ILE A 74 -42.25 36.36 11.50
N VAL A 75 -43.04 36.38 10.42
CA VAL A 75 -42.54 36.46 9.02
C VAL A 75 -43.36 37.46 8.21
N ARG A 76 -42.69 38.31 7.43
CA ARG A 76 -43.34 39.22 6.47
C ARG A 76 -43.96 38.45 5.29
N PRO A 77 -45.12 38.87 4.74
CA PRO A 77 -45.79 38.20 3.62
C PRO A 77 -44.90 37.94 2.39
N GLU A 78 -43.98 38.87 2.08
CA GLU A 78 -43.05 38.76 0.93
C GLU A 78 -42.06 37.62 1.12
N THR A 79 -41.60 37.41 2.36
CA THR A 79 -40.63 36.36 2.70
C THR A 79 -41.27 34.98 2.50
N LEU A 80 -42.54 34.84 2.90
CA LEU A 80 -43.30 33.61 2.73
C LEU A 80 -43.57 33.30 1.25
N LEU A 81 -43.91 34.32 0.45
CA LEU A 81 -44.01 34.20 -1.01
C LEU A 81 -42.68 33.79 -1.64
N SER A 82 -41.56 34.35 -1.17
CA SER A 82 -40.24 33.99 -1.67
C SER A 82 -39.91 32.52 -1.42
N TRP A 83 -40.31 31.96 -0.27
CA TRP A 83 -40.12 30.55 0.05
C TRP A 83 -41.00 29.67 -0.82
N GLN A 84 -42.28 30.01 -0.98
CA GLN A 84 -43.19 29.28 -1.85
C GLN A 84 -42.69 29.23 -3.30
N ARG A 85 -42.25 30.37 -3.86
CA ARG A 85 -41.67 30.43 -5.21
C ARG A 85 -40.42 29.57 -5.34
N ARG A 86 -39.53 29.55 -4.34
CA ARG A 86 -38.34 28.67 -4.34
C ARG A 86 -38.69 27.19 -4.25
N PHE A 87 -39.70 26.83 -3.45
CA PHE A 87 -40.18 25.45 -3.38
C PHE A 87 -40.72 24.99 -4.73
N ILE A 88 -41.58 25.77 -5.36
CA ILE A 88 -42.12 25.49 -6.69
C ILE A 88 -40.97 25.38 -7.71
N LYS A 89 -40.05 26.36 -7.73
CA LYS A 89 -38.89 26.34 -8.63
C LYS A 89 -38.06 25.06 -8.44
N ASN A 90 -37.74 24.67 -7.21
CA ASN A 90 -36.91 23.50 -6.93
C ASN A 90 -37.64 22.17 -7.19
N PHE A 91 -38.96 22.11 -7.02
CA PHE A 91 -39.76 20.92 -7.30
C PHE A 91 -39.86 20.64 -8.80
N TRP A 92 -39.93 21.68 -9.62
CA TRP A 92 -40.04 21.58 -11.08
C TRP A 92 -38.70 21.75 -11.82
N SER A 93 -37.61 22.11 -11.14
CA SER A 93 -36.27 22.19 -11.74
C SER A 93 -35.54 20.86 -11.62
N TYR A 94 -35.34 20.18 -12.75
CA TYR A 94 -34.42 19.05 -12.83
C TYR A 94 -32.98 19.55 -12.69
N LYS A 95 -32.16 18.86 -11.89
CA LYS A 95 -30.71 19.13 -11.85
C LYS A 95 -30.10 18.75 -13.19
N HIS A 96 -29.88 19.72 -14.07
CA HIS A 96 -29.07 19.51 -15.26
C HIS A 96 -27.63 19.18 -14.83
N LYS A 97 -27.12 18.02 -15.26
CA LYS A 97 -25.67 17.75 -15.21
C LYS A 97 -25.05 18.65 -16.26
N THR A 98 -24.40 19.73 -15.83
CA THR A 98 -23.54 20.49 -16.74
C THR A 98 -22.45 19.56 -17.26
N THR A 99 -22.30 19.48 -18.58
CA THR A 99 -21.16 18.80 -19.22
C THR A 99 -19.91 19.57 -18.86
N GLY A 100 -19.25 19.16 -17.78
CA GLY A 100 -17.98 19.73 -17.35
C GLY A 100 -16.88 19.54 -18.40
N ARG A 101 -15.76 20.22 -18.21
CA ARG A 101 -14.55 20.10 -19.03
C ARG A 101 -14.22 18.63 -19.30
N ARG A 102 -14.00 18.26 -20.57
CA ARG A 102 -13.59 16.90 -20.98
C ARG A 102 -12.42 16.45 -20.11
N SER A 103 -12.53 15.26 -19.53
CA SER A 103 -11.47 14.74 -18.67
C SER A 103 -10.24 14.40 -19.49
N VAL A 104 -9.06 14.59 -18.92
CA VAL A 104 -7.80 14.09 -19.50
C VAL A 104 -7.93 12.59 -19.79
N ASN A 105 -7.40 12.16 -20.95
CA ASN A 105 -7.42 10.76 -21.39
C ASN A 105 -6.84 9.82 -20.31
N ARG A 106 -7.38 8.61 -20.21
CA ARG A 106 -7.00 7.59 -19.23
C ARG A 106 -5.54 7.18 -19.39
N ASP A 107 -5.06 7.11 -20.63
CA ASP A 107 -3.66 6.73 -20.94
C ASP A 107 -2.69 7.75 -20.36
N ILE A 108 -2.97 9.05 -20.52
CA ILE A 108 -2.13 10.11 -19.96
C ILE A 108 -2.16 10.10 -18.43
N LYS A 109 -3.31 9.76 -17.82
CA LYS A 109 -3.39 9.59 -16.36
C LYS A 109 -2.55 8.41 -15.88
N ASN A 110 -2.57 7.28 -16.61
CA ASN A 110 -1.76 6.11 -16.29
C ASN A 110 -0.27 6.40 -16.46
N LEU A 111 0.12 7.11 -17.52
CA LEU A 111 1.50 7.55 -17.72
C LEU A 111 1.98 8.46 -16.56
N ILE A 112 1.14 9.42 -16.13
CA ILE A 112 1.45 10.26 -14.95
C ILE A 112 1.62 9.42 -13.68
N LEU A 113 0.81 8.36 -13.53
CA LEU A 113 0.90 7.45 -12.39
C LEU A 113 2.23 6.69 -12.40
N GLU A 114 2.59 6.09 -13.53
CA GLU A 114 3.84 5.34 -13.74
C GLU A 114 5.06 6.24 -13.52
N MET A 115 5.13 7.39 -14.20
CA MET A 115 6.21 8.37 -14.01
C MET A 115 6.37 8.77 -12.54
N LYS A 116 5.26 8.95 -11.80
CA LYS A 116 5.32 9.32 -10.38
C LYS A 116 5.72 8.15 -9.48
N GLN A 117 5.34 6.92 -9.82
CA GLN A 117 5.71 5.72 -9.07
C GLN A 117 7.19 5.37 -9.26
N GLU A 118 7.71 5.48 -10.48
CA GLU A 118 9.12 5.25 -10.78
C GLU A 118 10.00 6.37 -10.21
N ASN A 119 9.60 7.63 -10.45
CA ASN A 119 10.40 8.81 -10.11
C ASN A 119 9.82 9.56 -8.90
N TYR A 120 10.04 9.00 -7.71
CA TYR A 120 9.44 9.52 -6.47
C TYR A 120 9.78 10.99 -6.19
N LEU A 121 11.02 11.43 -6.49
CA LEU A 121 11.48 12.81 -6.31
C LEU A 121 10.82 13.82 -7.24
N TRP A 122 10.20 13.37 -8.33
CA TRP A 122 9.64 14.29 -9.31
C TRP A 122 8.39 14.97 -8.75
N GLY A 123 8.47 16.30 -8.64
CA GLY A 123 7.32 17.15 -8.34
C GLY A 123 6.39 17.32 -9.56
N CYS A 124 5.19 17.84 -9.33
CA CYS A 124 4.19 18.03 -10.39
C CYS A 124 4.69 18.90 -11.55
N LYS A 125 5.53 19.91 -11.26
CA LYS A 125 6.15 20.76 -12.29
C LYS A 125 7.14 19.98 -13.16
N LYS A 126 7.97 19.12 -12.56
CA LYS A 126 8.94 18.30 -13.29
C LYS A 126 8.23 17.29 -14.20
N ILE A 127 7.20 16.61 -13.69
CA ILE A 127 6.36 15.71 -14.49
C ILE A 127 5.70 16.44 -15.66
N ALA A 128 5.14 17.64 -15.43
CA ALA A 128 4.56 18.44 -16.51
C ALA A 128 5.60 18.84 -17.58
N ASN A 129 6.82 19.17 -17.17
CA ASN A 129 7.91 19.50 -18.10
C ASN A 129 8.36 18.28 -18.90
N GLU A 130 8.46 17.09 -18.28
CA GLU A 130 8.79 15.86 -18.99
C GLU A 130 7.69 15.47 -19.98
N LEU A 131 6.41 15.59 -19.61
CA LEU A 131 5.30 15.38 -20.55
C LEU A 131 5.34 16.37 -21.72
N LYS A 132 5.76 17.62 -21.47
CA LYS A 132 5.93 18.62 -22.53
C LYS A 132 6.99 18.21 -23.55
N LYS A 133 8.06 17.50 -23.15
CA LYS A 133 9.07 16.96 -24.09
C LYS A 133 8.48 15.92 -25.05
N ILE A 134 7.46 15.18 -24.62
CA ILE A 134 6.78 14.13 -25.41
C ILE A 134 5.54 14.72 -26.13
N ASN A 135 5.51 16.04 -26.36
CA ASN A 135 4.39 16.76 -26.99
C ASN A 135 3.03 16.67 -26.26
N ILE A 136 3.01 16.30 -24.97
CA ILE A 136 1.80 16.28 -24.15
C ILE A 136 1.75 17.57 -23.31
N ASN A 137 1.01 18.57 -23.80
CA ASN A 137 0.91 19.87 -23.11
C ASN A 137 -0.15 19.85 -22.00
N ILE A 138 0.28 19.60 -20.76
CA ILE A 138 -0.58 19.61 -19.58
C ILE A 138 -0.02 20.55 -18.52
N HIS A 139 -0.86 21.47 -18.05
CA HIS A 139 -0.48 22.36 -16.96
C HIS A 139 -0.25 21.60 -15.64
N TYR A 140 0.77 21.97 -14.86
CA TYR A 140 1.17 21.27 -13.63
C TYR A 140 0.05 21.15 -12.59
N THR A 141 -0.93 22.06 -12.57
CA THR A 141 -2.10 21.99 -11.68
C THR A 141 -3.02 20.82 -12.02
N THR A 142 -3.12 20.45 -13.30
CA THR A 142 -3.87 19.28 -13.75
C THR A 142 -3.15 18.00 -13.31
N VAL A 143 -1.81 17.96 -13.44
CA VAL A 143 -0.98 16.86 -12.92
C VAL A 143 -1.16 16.72 -11.40
N ASN A 144 -1.14 17.82 -10.64
CA ASN A 144 -1.38 17.81 -9.20
C ASN A 144 -2.76 17.25 -8.83
N ARG A 145 -3.81 17.63 -9.58
CA ARG A 145 -5.17 17.11 -9.38
C ARG A 145 -5.24 15.61 -9.65
N ILE A 146 -4.58 15.12 -10.71
CA ILE A 146 -4.51 13.70 -11.05
C ILE A 146 -3.78 12.92 -9.95
N ILE A 147 -2.58 13.37 -9.54
CA ILE A 147 -1.79 12.74 -8.47
C ILE A 147 -2.57 12.70 -7.16
N ASN A 148 -3.26 13.79 -6.77
CA ASN A 148 -4.06 13.80 -5.55
C ASN A 148 -5.28 12.87 -5.64
N THR A 149 -5.83 12.65 -6.84
CA THR A 149 -6.89 11.65 -7.03
C THR A 149 -6.36 10.24 -6.79
N PHE A 150 -5.19 9.92 -7.33
CA PHE A 150 -4.54 8.63 -7.11
C PHE A 150 -4.07 8.40 -5.67
N ARG A 151 -3.62 9.44 -4.97
CA ARG A 151 -3.34 9.38 -3.52
C ARG A 151 -4.59 9.03 -2.71
N LYS A 152 -5.74 9.67 -3.01
CA LYS A 152 -7.02 9.35 -2.35
C LYS A 152 -7.49 7.92 -2.62
N GLN A 153 -7.12 7.35 -3.77
CA GLN A 153 -7.40 5.96 -4.13
C GLN A 153 -6.37 4.97 -3.54
N GLY A 154 -5.30 5.44 -2.88
CA GLY A 154 -4.24 4.59 -2.33
C GLY A 154 -3.23 4.08 -3.37
N LEU A 155 -3.32 4.50 -4.63
CA LEU A 155 -2.43 4.06 -5.73
C LEU A 155 -1.05 4.73 -5.68
N ILE A 156 -0.95 5.89 -5.05
CA ILE A 156 0.31 6.59 -4.81
C ILE A 156 0.50 6.72 -3.31
N GLN A 157 1.50 6.03 -2.79
CA GLN A 157 1.92 6.14 -1.40
C GLN A 157 2.64 7.48 -1.15
N PRO A 158 2.59 8.05 0.06
CA PRO A 158 3.40 9.21 0.42
C PRO A 158 4.89 8.93 0.19
N ASN A 159 5.65 10.01 -0.08
CA ASN A 159 7.05 9.91 -0.46
C ASN A 159 7.87 9.18 0.62
N GLY A 160 8.77 8.28 0.21
CA GLY A 160 9.71 7.60 1.11
C GLY A 160 9.18 6.32 1.73
N SER A 161 8.98 5.28 0.94
CA SER A 161 8.84 3.93 1.51
C SER A 161 10.22 3.40 1.84
N TRP A 162 10.43 2.97 3.09
CA TRP A 162 11.62 2.22 3.51
C TRP A 162 12.01 1.13 2.51
N LYS A 163 11.02 0.46 1.90
CA LYS A 163 11.24 -0.55 0.87
C LYS A 163 12.01 -0.02 -0.35
N LYS A 164 11.73 1.21 -0.80
CA LYS A 164 12.45 1.82 -1.94
C LYS A 164 13.82 2.34 -1.54
N PHE A 165 13.95 2.91 -0.34
CA PHE A 165 15.24 3.31 0.22
C PHE A 165 16.18 2.09 0.31
N PHE A 166 15.72 1.01 0.94
CA PHE A 166 16.47 -0.23 1.00
C PHE A 166 16.78 -0.78 -0.40
N LYS A 167 15.82 -0.78 -1.35
CA LYS A 167 16.07 -1.23 -2.73
C LYS A 167 17.22 -0.49 -3.42
N MET A 168 17.42 0.79 -3.11
CA MET A 168 18.49 1.62 -3.67
C MET A 168 19.87 1.25 -3.09
N HIS A 169 19.93 0.84 -1.83
CA HIS A 169 21.17 0.43 -1.15
C HIS A 169 21.44 -1.07 -1.23
N TRP A 170 20.49 -1.84 -1.74
CA TRP A 170 20.47 -3.30 -1.67
C TRP A 170 21.59 -3.99 -2.46
N GLU A 171 22.11 -3.33 -3.51
CA GLU A 171 23.24 -3.82 -4.31
C GLU A 171 24.55 -3.92 -3.52
N SER A 172 24.68 -3.17 -2.44
CA SER A 172 25.89 -3.16 -1.63
C SER A 172 25.71 -3.79 -0.25
N LEU A 173 24.58 -4.46 -0.01
CA LEU A 173 24.25 -5.09 1.26
C LEU A 173 24.52 -6.60 1.20
N PHE A 174 25.44 -7.04 2.03
CA PHE A 174 25.74 -8.43 2.28
C PHE A 174 25.35 -8.78 3.71
N ALA A 175 25.04 -10.04 3.94
CA ALA A 175 24.73 -10.54 5.25
C ALA A 175 25.51 -11.81 5.53
N MET A 176 26.04 -11.92 6.75
CA MET A 176 26.92 -12.98 7.20
C MET A 176 26.31 -13.67 8.41
N ASP A 177 26.46 -15.00 8.47
CA ASP A 177 26.03 -15.80 9.62
C ASP A 177 26.84 -17.11 9.70
N PHE A 178 26.85 -17.71 10.89
CA PHE A 178 27.36 -19.05 11.12
C PHE A 178 26.23 -20.06 11.28
N MET A 179 26.37 -21.20 10.61
CA MET A 179 25.58 -22.39 10.87
C MET A 179 26.45 -23.44 11.56
N THR A 180 25.90 -24.14 12.54
CA THR A 180 26.51 -25.37 13.08
C THR A 180 26.15 -26.60 12.24
N VAL A 181 27.11 -27.49 12.03
CA VAL A 181 26.95 -28.77 11.35
C VAL A 181 27.63 -29.83 12.21
N ASP A 182 26.85 -30.78 12.73
CA ASP A 182 27.36 -31.83 13.59
C ASP A 182 27.58 -33.11 12.78
N THR A 183 28.74 -33.74 12.98
CA THR A 183 29.09 -35.04 12.38
C THR A 183 28.65 -36.19 13.29
N LEU A 184 28.50 -37.39 12.71
CA LEU A 184 28.15 -38.59 13.47
C LEU A 184 29.17 -38.97 14.56
N PHE A 185 30.43 -38.57 14.39
CA PHE A 185 31.48 -38.80 15.39
C PHE A 185 31.53 -37.72 16.48
N GLY A 186 30.50 -36.89 16.59
CA GLY A 186 30.39 -35.87 17.64
C GLY A 186 31.26 -34.63 17.41
N LYS A 187 31.89 -34.48 16.24
CA LYS A 187 32.58 -33.24 15.88
C LYS A 187 31.58 -32.19 15.40
N ARG A 188 31.69 -30.98 15.93
CA ARG A 188 30.93 -29.80 15.50
C ARG A 188 31.77 -28.95 14.55
N LEU A 189 31.21 -28.64 13.40
CA LEU A 189 31.76 -27.74 12.40
C LEU A 189 30.89 -26.49 12.31
N TYR A 190 31.50 -25.39 11.88
CA TYR A 190 30.87 -24.10 11.66
C TYR A 190 31.00 -23.73 10.19
N LEU A 191 29.86 -23.57 9.53
CA LEU A 191 29.75 -23.12 8.15
C LEU A 191 29.45 -21.62 8.16
N LEU A 192 30.43 -20.82 7.76
CA LEU A 192 30.29 -19.40 7.49
C LEU A 192 29.64 -19.23 6.13
N ILE A 193 28.60 -18.41 6.03
CA ILE A 193 27.96 -18.05 4.75
C ILE A 193 27.83 -16.53 4.67
N ILE A 194 28.21 -15.98 3.51
CA ILE A 194 27.95 -14.58 3.14
C ILE A 194 26.99 -14.57 1.94
N LEU A 195 25.84 -13.95 2.15
CA LEU A 195 24.74 -13.84 1.18
C LEU A 195 24.67 -12.41 0.65
N GLU A 196 24.66 -12.26 -0.67
CA GLU A 196 24.27 -10.99 -1.30
C GLU A 196 22.75 -10.83 -1.16
N LEU A 197 22.32 -9.76 -0.49
CA LEU A 197 20.91 -9.61 -0.20
C LEU A 197 20.09 -9.37 -1.48
N LYS A 198 20.62 -8.79 -2.55
CA LYS A 198 19.84 -8.50 -3.79
C LYS A 198 19.46 -9.72 -4.58
N SER A 199 20.47 -10.37 -5.09
CA SER A 199 20.35 -11.56 -5.94
C SER A 199 19.90 -12.78 -5.13
N ARG A 200 20.10 -12.78 -3.80
CA ARG A 200 20.02 -13.97 -2.94
C ARG A 200 21.06 -15.00 -3.30
N LYS A 201 22.15 -14.57 -3.92
CA LYS A 201 23.31 -15.38 -4.26
C LYS A 201 24.18 -15.59 -3.03
N VAL A 202 24.55 -16.83 -2.78
CA VAL A 202 25.64 -17.14 -1.85
C VAL A 202 26.93 -16.66 -2.49
N ALA A 203 27.47 -15.56 -1.99
CA ALA A 203 28.67 -14.93 -2.53
C ALA A 203 29.94 -15.62 -2.02
N TYR A 204 29.93 -16.07 -0.76
CA TYR A 204 31.07 -16.73 -0.14
C TYR A 204 30.62 -17.73 0.92
N TRP A 205 31.39 -18.80 1.11
CA TRP A 205 31.19 -19.73 2.20
C TRP A 205 32.51 -20.39 2.62
N LYS A 206 32.61 -20.78 3.90
CA LYS A 206 33.76 -21.52 4.41
C LYS A 206 33.37 -22.41 5.59
N LEU A 207 34.01 -23.57 5.70
CA LEU A 207 33.85 -24.51 6.80
C LEU A 207 35.05 -24.44 7.75
N THR A 208 34.81 -24.52 9.06
CA THR A 208 35.86 -24.55 10.10
C THR A 208 35.43 -25.35 11.32
N GLU A 209 36.38 -25.98 12.03
CA GLU A 209 36.16 -26.52 13.38
C GLU A 209 36.20 -25.42 14.45
N ASN A 210 36.96 -24.34 14.22
CA ASN A 210 37.17 -23.27 15.19
C ASN A 210 36.83 -21.90 14.57
N PRO A 211 35.65 -21.32 14.87
CA PRO A 211 35.24 -20.02 14.36
C PRO A 211 35.93 -18.91 15.17
N SER A 212 37.24 -18.76 15.03
CA SER A 212 38.00 -17.72 15.73
C SER A 212 37.90 -16.37 15.02
N ARG A 213 38.30 -15.30 15.71
CA ARG A 213 38.38 -13.96 15.12
C ARG A 213 39.38 -13.92 13.97
N GLU A 214 40.52 -14.59 14.13
CA GLU A 214 41.58 -14.68 13.11
C GLU A 214 41.08 -15.40 11.86
N PHE A 215 40.29 -16.46 12.05
CA PHE A 215 39.63 -17.16 10.95
C PHE A 215 38.73 -16.20 10.15
N ILE A 216 37.86 -15.44 10.83
CA ILE A 216 36.97 -14.48 10.15
C ILE A 216 37.76 -13.40 9.44
N ARG A 217 38.83 -12.85 10.06
CA ARG A 217 39.71 -11.87 9.42
C ARG A 217 40.27 -12.39 8.10
N GLN A 218 40.73 -13.64 8.05
CA GLN A 218 41.18 -14.26 6.80
C GLN A 218 40.05 -14.42 5.79
N GLN A 219 38.86 -14.85 6.23
CA GLN A 219 37.73 -14.98 5.32
C GLN A 219 37.25 -13.65 4.74
N LEU A 220 37.35 -12.55 5.49
CA LEU A 220 37.03 -11.22 4.99
C LEU A 220 38.02 -10.79 3.89
N ILE A 221 39.31 -11.08 4.06
CA ILE A 221 40.32 -10.81 3.03
C ILE A 221 40.00 -11.58 1.75
N ASP A 222 39.82 -12.90 1.85
CA ASP A 222 39.47 -13.77 0.72
C ASP A 222 38.18 -13.28 0.03
N PHE A 223 37.16 -12.96 0.82
CA PHE A 223 35.89 -12.45 0.32
C PHE A 223 36.03 -11.13 -0.44
N THR A 224 36.80 -10.17 0.09
CA THR A 224 37.05 -8.88 -0.57
C THR A 224 37.93 -8.99 -1.81
N TYR A 225 38.80 -10.00 -1.88
CA TYR A 225 39.62 -10.26 -3.05
C TYR A 225 38.77 -10.76 -4.23
N ASP A 226 37.84 -11.69 -3.96
CA ASP A 226 36.98 -12.27 -4.99
C ASP A 226 35.79 -11.37 -5.38
N ASN A 227 35.49 -10.34 -4.58
CA ASN A 227 34.35 -9.45 -4.79
C ASN A 227 34.79 -7.98 -4.72
N ASP A 228 34.80 -7.31 -5.88
CA ASP A 228 35.15 -5.88 -6.00
C ASP A 228 34.31 -4.92 -5.13
N SER A 229 33.19 -5.35 -4.55
CA SER A 229 32.37 -4.50 -3.69
C SER A 229 31.38 -5.22 -2.76
N PRO A 230 31.71 -5.30 -1.46
CA PRO A 230 30.72 -5.23 -0.39
C PRO A 230 30.94 -3.95 0.42
N LYS A 231 30.11 -2.92 0.20
CA LYS A 231 30.22 -1.67 1.00
C LYS A 231 29.66 -1.85 2.40
N THR A 232 28.77 -2.82 2.62
CA THR A 232 28.11 -3.00 3.92
C THR A 232 27.84 -4.47 4.20
N LEU A 233 28.34 -4.95 5.33
CA LEU A 233 28.16 -6.33 5.79
C LEU A 233 27.34 -6.35 7.09
N ILE A 234 26.21 -7.04 7.07
CA ILE A 234 25.33 -7.24 8.22
C ILE A 234 25.70 -8.54 8.90
N TYR A 235 25.89 -8.52 10.22
CA TYR A 235 26.23 -9.71 11.01
C TYR A 235 25.57 -9.67 12.39
N ASP A 236 25.52 -10.81 13.06
CA ASP A 236 24.87 -10.94 14.36
C ASP A 236 25.75 -10.41 15.53
N ASN A 237 25.20 -10.42 16.74
CA ASN A 237 25.89 -9.93 17.93
C ASN A 237 26.97 -10.90 18.48
N ALA A 238 27.38 -11.92 17.71
CA ALA A 238 28.38 -12.87 18.19
C ALA A 238 29.73 -12.16 18.48
N PRO A 239 30.42 -12.49 19.58
CA PRO A 239 31.70 -11.86 19.95
C PRO A 239 32.77 -11.95 18.84
N GLN A 240 32.73 -13.03 18.06
CA GLN A 240 33.67 -13.28 16.97
C GLN A 240 33.51 -12.27 15.83
N PHE A 241 32.29 -11.79 15.57
CA PHE A 241 32.03 -10.78 14.55
C PHE A 241 32.16 -9.35 15.08
N THR A 242 31.69 -9.09 16.30
CA THR A 242 31.66 -7.73 16.88
C THR A 242 33.03 -7.21 17.28
N SER A 243 33.99 -8.11 17.55
CA SER A 243 35.36 -7.73 17.89
C SER A 243 36.20 -7.27 16.70
N ILE A 244 35.72 -7.40 15.46
CA ILE A 244 36.48 -7.05 14.25
C ILE A 244 36.21 -5.60 13.87
N ASP A 245 37.27 -4.86 13.54
CA ASP A 245 37.13 -3.59 12.84
C ASP A 245 37.04 -3.87 11.34
N TYR A 246 35.85 -3.67 10.77
CA TYR A 246 35.59 -3.93 9.35
C TYR A 246 36.15 -2.84 8.44
N SER A 247 36.46 -1.67 8.99
CA SER A 247 36.99 -0.55 8.22
C SER A 247 38.39 -0.84 7.66
N ASP A 248 39.18 -1.67 8.36
CA ASP A 248 40.46 -2.23 7.91
C ASP A 248 40.36 -2.93 6.54
N TYR A 249 39.18 -3.45 6.20
CA TYR A 249 38.91 -4.22 4.99
C TYR A 249 38.12 -3.43 3.94
N GLY A 250 37.89 -2.14 4.16
CA GLY A 250 37.04 -1.32 3.30
C GLY A 250 35.54 -1.67 3.39
N ILE A 251 35.12 -2.37 4.44
CA ILE A 251 33.74 -2.82 4.65
C ILE A 251 33.08 -1.96 5.73
N THR A 252 31.84 -1.53 5.51
CA THR A 252 31.01 -0.96 6.57
C THR A 252 30.33 -2.08 7.36
N GLY A 253 30.84 -2.40 8.55
CA GLY A 253 30.22 -3.39 9.42
C GLY A 253 28.94 -2.86 10.07
N VAL A 254 27.84 -3.61 9.97
CA VAL A 254 26.56 -3.28 10.59
C VAL A 254 26.12 -4.46 11.45
N ASN A 255 26.27 -4.30 12.76
CA ASN A 255 25.74 -5.26 13.71
C ASN A 255 24.21 -5.14 13.80
N ILE A 256 23.50 -6.27 13.88
CA ILE A 256 22.07 -6.26 14.15
C ILE A 256 21.79 -5.70 15.54
N SER A 257 20.62 -5.09 15.71
CA SER A 257 20.16 -4.68 17.04
C SER A 257 20.02 -5.89 17.96
N PHE A 258 20.30 -5.69 19.24
CA PHE A 258 20.16 -6.74 20.25
C PHE A 258 18.76 -7.36 20.20
N ALA A 259 18.69 -8.69 20.29
CA ALA A 259 17.45 -9.49 20.21
C ALA A 259 16.58 -9.26 18.95
N SER A 260 17.19 -8.88 17.82
CA SER A 260 16.49 -8.64 16.55
C SER A 260 16.92 -9.60 15.44
N PRO A 261 16.66 -10.93 15.56
CA PRO A 261 17.03 -11.92 14.55
C PRO A 261 16.41 -11.61 13.17
N ASN A 262 15.25 -10.94 13.18
CA ASN A 262 14.55 -10.48 11.98
C ASN A 262 15.42 -9.63 11.04
N MET A 263 16.46 -8.98 11.54
CA MET A 263 17.38 -8.15 10.75
C MET A 263 18.32 -8.98 9.85
N ASN A 264 18.56 -10.25 10.17
CA ASN A 264 19.36 -11.18 9.36
C ASN A 264 18.52 -12.33 8.75
N THR A 265 17.21 -12.13 8.63
CA THR A 265 16.23 -13.15 8.19
C THR A 265 16.57 -13.88 6.90
N TYR A 266 17.26 -13.23 5.96
CA TYR A 266 17.58 -13.86 4.69
C TYR A 266 18.67 -14.91 4.80
N VAL A 267 19.71 -14.65 5.60
CA VAL A 267 20.77 -15.63 5.84
C VAL A 267 20.26 -16.74 6.76
N GLU A 268 19.50 -16.40 7.80
CA GLU A 268 18.85 -17.40 8.64
C GLU A 268 17.95 -18.34 7.83
N ARG A 269 17.17 -17.80 6.89
CA ARG A 269 16.33 -18.60 5.98
C ARG A 269 17.18 -19.46 5.05
N LEU A 270 18.28 -18.94 4.53
CA LEU A 270 19.24 -19.72 3.75
C LEU A 270 19.82 -20.86 4.58
N ASN A 271 20.20 -20.60 5.83
CA ASN A 271 20.71 -21.62 6.75
C ASN A 271 19.67 -22.74 6.95
N GLY A 272 18.42 -22.37 7.24
CA GLY A 272 17.34 -23.35 7.29
C GLY A 272 17.10 -24.09 5.97
N THR A 273 17.46 -23.50 4.83
CA THR A 273 17.34 -24.14 3.50
C THR A 273 18.47 -25.14 3.26
N VAL A 274 19.72 -24.77 3.54
CA VAL A 274 20.89 -25.65 3.41
C VAL A 274 20.73 -26.91 4.28
N ARG A 275 20.19 -26.76 5.50
CA ARG A 275 19.87 -27.92 6.35
C ARG A 275 18.80 -28.82 5.73
N ARG A 276 17.60 -28.27 5.53
CA ARG A 276 16.42 -29.05 5.12
C ARG A 276 16.48 -29.59 3.70
N GLU A 277 17.23 -28.95 2.80
CA GLU A 277 17.32 -29.36 1.40
C GLU A 277 18.63 -30.08 1.07
N ALA A 278 19.65 -30.05 1.95
CA ALA A 278 20.90 -30.77 1.71
C ALA A 278 21.35 -31.57 2.92
N LEU A 279 21.85 -30.91 3.96
CA LEU A 279 22.62 -31.58 5.03
C LEU A 279 21.82 -32.62 5.82
N ASP A 280 20.54 -32.38 6.09
CA ASP A 280 19.69 -33.28 6.89
C ASP A 280 19.40 -34.62 6.19
N HIS A 281 19.73 -34.74 4.90
CA HIS A 281 19.55 -35.95 4.10
C HIS A 281 20.79 -36.84 4.00
N PHE A 282 21.92 -36.42 4.58
CA PHE A 282 23.16 -37.18 4.56
C PHE A 282 23.61 -37.58 5.96
N LEU A 283 24.17 -38.78 6.07
CA LEU A 283 24.99 -39.15 7.21
C LEU A 283 26.37 -38.49 7.05
N LEU A 284 26.69 -37.56 7.94
CA LEU A 284 27.88 -36.72 7.85
C LEU A 284 29.04 -37.34 8.64
N PHE A 285 30.06 -37.82 7.94
CA PHE A 285 31.20 -38.52 8.54
C PHE A 285 32.49 -37.69 8.59
N SER A 286 32.69 -36.78 7.64
CA SER A 286 33.93 -36.01 7.54
C SER A 286 33.71 -34.58 7.05
N GLU A 287 34.64 -33.70 7.40
CA GLU A 287 34.67 -32.32 6.89
C GLU A 287 34.73 -32.28 5.36
N LYS A 288 35.55 -33.16 4.74
CA LYS A 288 35.68 -33.24 3.28
C LYS A 288 34.35 -33.57 2.60
N GLN A 289 33.59 -34.50 3.17
CA GLN A 289 32.26 -34.86 2.66
C GLN A 289 31.30 -33.67 2.76
N ILE A 290 31.27 -32.98 3.91
CA ILE A 290 30.42 -31.80 4.10
C ILE A 290 30.80 -30.70 3.11
N LYS A 291 32.10 -30.44 2.92
CA LYS A 291 32.61 -29.47 1.96
C LYS A 291 32.12 -29.75 0.53
N ASN A 292 32.15 -31.02 0.10
CA ASN A 292 31.67 -31.42 -1.22
C ASN A 292 30.15 -31.20 -1.35
N ILE A 293 29.37 -31.63 -0.35
CA ILE A 293 27.90 -31.45 -0.33
C ILE A 293 27.54 -29.96 -0.39
N VAL A 294 28.17 -29.13 0.45
CA VAL A 294 27.91 -27.69 0.49
C VAL A 294 28.31 -27.04 -0.83
N SER A 295 29.46 -27.41 -1.40
CA SER A 295 29.90 -26.87 -2.70
C SER A 295 28.90 -27.17 -3.81
N GLU A 296 28.49 -28.42 -3.96
CA GLU A 296 27.52 -28.84 -4.98
C GLU A 296 26.15 -28.19 -4.74
N PHE A 297 25.73 -28.07 -3.47
CA PHE A 297 24.48 -27.39 -3.12
C PHE A 297 24.51 -25.90 -3.43
N VAL A 298 25.60 -25.20 -3.10
CA VAL A 298 25.74 -23.75 -3.35
C VAL A 298 25.72 -23.46 -4.86
N GLU A 299 26.40 -24.29 -5.66
CA GLU A 299 26.35 -24.19 -7.12
C GLU A 299 24.91 -24.34 -7.62
N TYR A 300 24.19 -25.38 -7.18
CA TYR A 300 22.78 -25.58 -7.50
C TYR A 300 21.89 -24.40 -7.04
N TYR A 301 22.10 -23.91 -5.82
CA TYR A 301 21.33 -22.85 -5.21
C TYR A 301 21.45 -21.52 -5.98
N ASN A 302 22.66 -21.21 -6.46
CA ASN A 302 22.94 -19.98 -7.20
C ASN A 302 22.50 -20.05 -8.67
N THR A 303 22.72 -21.18 -9.35
CA THR A 303 22.60 -21.29 -10.82
C THR A 303 21.33 -21.95 -11.34
N LYS A 304 20.65 -22.75 -10.50
CA LYS A 304 19.59 -23.67 -10.98
C LYS A 304 18.31 -23.61 -10.16
N ARG A 305 18.42 -23.37 -8.84
CA ARG A 305 17.27 -23.33 -7.93
C ARG A 305 16.44 -22.07 -8.19
N MET A 306 15.13 -22.23 -8.34
CA MET A 306 14.21 -21.10 -8.43
C MET A 306 13.87 -20.59 -7.03
N HIS A 307 14.07 -19.29 -6.78
CA HIS A 307 13.82 -18.71 -5.46
C HIS A 307 12.42 -18.09 -5.42
N GLN A 308 11.50 -18.68 -4.66
CA GLN A 308 10.11 -18.20 -4.52
C GLN A 308 10.00 -16.73 -4.07
N GLY A 309 10.96 -16.24 -3.26
CA GLY A 309 10.94 -14.86 -2.77
C GLY A 309 11.25 -13.80 -3.83
N ILE A 310 11.96 -14.16 -4.90
CA ILE A 310 12.35 -13.27 -6.01
C ILE A 310 11.81 -13.72 -7.37
N ASN A 311 11.15 -14.87 -7.45
CA ASN A 311 10.68 -15.55 -8.67
C ASN A 311 11.73 -15.62 -9.78
N LYS A 312 13.00 -15.79 -9.39
CA LYS A 312 14.16 -15.82 -10.28
C LYS A 312 15.21 -16.79 -9.75
N ILE A 313 16.11 -17.18 -10.63
CA ILE A 313 17.39 -17.82 -10.29
C ILE A 313 18.41 -16.68 -10.08
N PRO A 314 19.27 -16.71 -9.05
CA PRO A 314 20.25 -15.66 -8.77
C PRO A 314 21.19 -15.40 -9.95
N ASP A 315 21.83 -16.45 -10.45
CA ASP A 315 22.68 -16.44 -11.64
C ASP A 315 21.90 -17.09 -12.80
N ALA A 316 20.75 -16.50 -13.16
CA ALA A 316 19.93 -17.01 -14.25
C ALA A 316 20.69 -16.95 -15.59
N GLU A 317 21.00 -18.10 -16.17
CA GLU A 317 21.35 -18.19 -17.58
C GLU A 317 20.08 -18.14 -18.45
N THR A 318 20.22 -17.59 -19.66
CA THR A 318 19.11 -17.49 -20.61
C THR A 318 18.78 -18.89 -21.12
N GLN A 319 17.66 -19.48 -20.69
CA GLN A 319 17.24 -20.79 -21.19
C GLN A 319 16.66 -20.67 -22.61
N GLU A 320 17.09 -21.54 -23.51
CA GLU A 320 16.49 -21.68 -24.83
C GLU A 320 15.08 -22.30 -24.73
N ASN A 321 14.11 -21.70 -25.42
CA ASN A 321 12.72 -22.14 -25.37
C ASN A 321 12.43 -23.40 -26.21
N LEU A 322 13.37 -23.81 -27.06
CA LEU A 322 13.21 -24.88 -28.04
C LEU A 322 14.25 -25.96 -27.74
N GLY A 323 13.81 -27.22 -27.59
CA GLY A 323 14.71 -28.35 -27.29
C GLY A 323 14.07 -29.46 -26.46
N VAL A 324 14.69 -30.64 -26.45
CA VAL A 324 14.25 -31.80 -25.66
C VAL A 324 14.53 -31.56 -24.18
N ILE A 325 13.58 -31.91 -23.30
CA ILE A 325 13.73 -31.78 -21.86
C ILE A 325 14.68 -32.89 -21.36
N LYS A 326 15.80 -32.48 -20.76
CA LYS A 326 16.75 -33.36 -20.08
C LYS A 326 16.73 -33.08 -18.57
N LYS A 327 17.20 -34.05 -17.79
CA LYS A 327 17.37 -33.92 -16.33
C LYS A 327 18.81 -34.17 -15.92
N MET A 328 19.30 -33.36 -14.99
CA MET A 328 20.59 -33.51 -14.34
C MET A 328 20.38 -33.83 -12.87
N LYS A 329 21.06 -34.86 -12.37
CA LYS A 329 21.07 -35.20 -10.94
C LYS A 329 21.96 -34.21 -10.19
N ILE A 330 21.52 -33.82 -9.01
CA ILE A 330 22.24 -32.93 -8.09
C ILE A 330 22.17 -33.55 -6.71
N LEU A 331 23.26 -33.45 -5.95
CA LEU A 331 23.45 -34.05 -4.63
C LEU A 331 23.11 -35.54 -4.66
N SER A 332 23.78 -36.28 -5.54
CA SER A 332 23.56 -37.72 -5.76
C SER A 332 22.11 -38.10 -6.12
N GLY A 333 21.33 -37.15 -6.66
CA GLY A 333 19.94 -37.37 -7.07
C GLY A 333 18.89 -36.94 -6.03
N LEU A 334 19.31 -36.33 -4.92
CA LEU A 334 18.41 -35.66 -3.98
C LEU A 334 17.61 -34.55 -4.68
N HIS A 335 18.27 -33.82 -5.59
CA HIS A 335 17.64 -32.83 -6.46
C HIS A 335 17.81 -33.21 -7.93
N HIS A 336 16.91 -32.69 -8.75
CA HIS A 336 17.00 -32.80 -10.19
C HIS A 336 16.76 -31.43 -10.83
N HIS A 337 17.71 -31.00 -11.67
CA HIS A 337 17.51 -29.81 -12.51
C HIS A 337 17.03 -30.24 -13.90
N TYR A 338 15.95 -29.63 -14.35
CA TYR A 338 15.37 -29.87 -15.67
C TYR A 338 15.71 -28.70 -16.58
N TYR A 339 16.27 -29.00 -17.75
CA TYR A 339 16.68 -28.01 -18.75
C TYR A 339 16.34 -28.51 -20.15
N ARG A 340 16.27 -27.59 -21.11
CA ARG A 340 16.18 -27.94 -22.54
C ARG A 340 17.59 -27.90 -23.12
N SER A 341 17.98 -28.96 -23.84
CA SER A 341 19.22 -28.91 -24.62
C SER A 341 18.96 -28.20 -25.94
N SER A 342 19.79 -27.21 -26.27
CA SER A 342 19.91 -26.65 -27.61
C SER A 342 20.11 -27.81 -28.60
N ALA A 343 19.35 -27.79 -29.70
CA ALA A 343 19.35 -28.86 -30.71
C ALA A 343 20.65 -28.91 -31.51
#